data_AF-A0A936LVP2-F1
#
_entry.id   AF-A0A936LVP2-F1
#
_cell.length_a   1.000
_cell.length_b   1.000
_cell.length_c   1.000
_cell.angle_alpha   90.00
_cell.angle_beta   90.00
_cell.angle_gamma   90.00
#
_symmetry.space_group_name_H-M   'P 1'
#
loop_
_entity.id
_entity.type
_entity.pdbx_description
1 polymer ?
#
loop_
_entity_poly.entity_id
_entity_poly.type
_entity_poly.pdbx_seq_one_letter_code
_entity_poly.pdbx_strand_id
1 'polypeptide(L)'
;MPLLLALATLLAGCRPPQPGSAAASGAASPRAVLARIIELRAAQRYSEIQEHIVPEQAAYVADFLVRLDSFLLANQRLLSAIRRDVAIGIPDRVDQGYITDGLGVFGLRVELLDEYTEGEQATVSMLVNGQVPPQIATMRRVAGRWRLDPGPGASPHLLRAFEALARGLNDVAADVEQGRISTADLVRNPEVLLRKLDHALQPGIALLAKARAAALPEQP
;
A
#
# COMPACT_ATOMS: atom_id res chain seq x y z
N MET A 1 -55.75 37.36 43.08
CA MET A 1 -55.22 36.67 44.27
C MET A 1 -56.39 36.06 44.99
N PRO A 2 -56.42 34.77 45.38
CA PRO A 2 -55.36 33.78 45.64
C PRO A 2 -55.27 32.75 44.49
N LEU A 3 -54.55 31.62 44.49
CA LEU A 3 -53.34 31.09 45.13
C LEU A 3 -53.46 29.55 45.00
N LEU A 4 -52.52 28.94 44.27
CA LEU A 4 -51.99 27.58 44.45
C LEU A 4 -52.85 26.31 44.22
N LEU A 5 -52.22 25.38 43.48
CA LEU A 5 -51.82 24.01 43.88
C LEU A 5 -52.35 22.82 43.05
N ALA A 6 -51.36 22.05 42.56
CA ALA A 6 -51.36 20.61 42.22
C ALA A 6 -52.06 20.21 40.90
N LEU A 7 -51.61 19.22 40.12
CA LEU A 7 -50.75 18.10 40.42
C LEU A 7 -50.23 17.50 39.08
N ALA A 8 -48.93 17.22 39.02
CA ALA A 8 -48.33 16.39 37.98
C ALA A 8 -48.75 14.92 38.15
N THR A 9 -49.16 14.26 37.06
CA THR A 9 -49.14 12.79 36.94
C THR A 9 -48.54 12.37 35.60
N LEU A 10 -47.23 12.11 35.70
CA LEU A 10 -46.44 11.09 35.01
C LEU A 10 -47.20 10.11 34.11
N LEU A 11 -46.99 10.24 32.79
CA LEU A 11 -46.98 9.10 31.88
C LEU A 11 -45.54 8.84 31.44
N ALA A 12 -44.83 8.08 32.27
CA ALA A 12 -43.57 7.45 31.93
C ALA A 12 -43.88 6.26 30.99
N GLY A 13 -43.89 6.53 29.69
CA GLY A 13 -43.78 5.48 28.67
C GLY A 13 -42.30 5.12 28.50
N CYS A 14 -41.90 3.96 29.03
CA CYS A 14 -40.58 3.37 28.79
C CYS A 14 -40.40 3.10 27.29
N ARG A 15 -39.71 4.01 26.59
CA ARG A 15 -39.18 3.76 25.25
C ARG A 15 -37.95 2.87 25.40
N PRO A 16 -37.85 1.71 24.73
CA PRO A 16 -36.63 0.91 24.75
C PRO A 16 -35.47 1.74 24.18
N PRO A 17 -34.24 1.57 24.69
CA PRO A 17 -33.08 2.31 24.20
C PRO A 17 -32.90 2.00 22.72
N GLN A 18 -33.21 2.98 21.88
CA GLN A 18 -32.86 2.95 20.48
C GLN A 18 -31.32 3.01 20.43
N PRO A 19 -30.62 1.99 19.90
CA PRO A 19 -29.18 2.07 19.74
C PRO A 19 -28.92 3.33 18.90
N GLY A 20 -28.18 4.28 19.48
CA GLY A 20 -27.94 5.59 18.91
C GLY A 20 -27.33 5.46 17.53
N SER A 21 -28.21 5.55 16.53
CA SER A 21 -27.83 5.77 15.15
C SER A 21 -27.40 7.22 15.02
N ALA A 22 -26.12 7.38 14.71
CA ALA A 22 -25.51 8.44 13.91
C ALA A 22 -26.10 9.84 14.01
N ALA A 23 -25.49 10.65 14.87
CA ALA A 23 -25.40 12.10 14.66
C ALA A 23 -24.00 12.59 15.03
N ALA A 24 -23.00 12.17 14.26
CA ALA A 24 -21.71 12.85 14.20
C ALA A 24 -21.56 13.45 12.80
N SER A 25 -21.56 14.77 12.76
CA SER A 25 -21.46 15.61 11.57
C SER A 25 -20.23 15.27 10.71
N GLY A 26 -20.46 15.01 9.41
CA GLY A 26 -19.57 15.33 8.27
C GLY A 26 -18.16 14.74 8.15
N ALA A 27 -17.63 14.02 9.14
CA ALA A 27 -16.29 13.44 9.04
C ALA A 27 -16.30 12.11 8.28
N ALA A 28 -15.47 11.97 7.25
CA ALA A 28 -15.31 10.73 6.49
C ALA A 28 -14.98 9.55 7.42
N SER A 29 -15.58 8.37 7.18
CA SER A 29 -15.27 7.15 7.96
C SER A 29 -13.84 6.65 7.69
N PRO A 30 -13.27 5.81 8.57
CA PRO A 30 -11.96 5.19 8.33
C PRO A 30 -11.86 4.50 6.96
N ARG A 31 -12.85 3.68 6.60
CA ARG A 31 -12.96 3.01 5.31
C ARG A 31 -13.07 4.00 4.15
N ALA A 32 -13.80 5.10 4.31
CA ALA A 32 -13.90 6.14 3.29
C ALA A 32 -12.55 6.84 3.03
N VAL A 33 -11.75 7.05 4.09
CA VAL A 33 -10.38 7.57 3.94
C VAL A 33 -9.48 6.59 3.19
N LEU A 34 -9.54 5.29 3.50
CA LEU A 34 -8.77 4.29 2.77
C LEU A 34 -9.21 4.16 1.31
N ALA A 35 -10.51 4.20 1.03
CA ALA A 35 -11.04 4.22 -0.33
C ALA A 35 -10.47 5.41 -1.11
N ARG A 36 -10.41 6.59 -0.47
CA ARG A 36 -9.80 7.77 -1.07
C ARG A 36 -8.30 7.61 -1.34
N ILE A 37 -7.56 7.00 -0.41
CA ILE A 37 -6.12 6.69 -0.62
C ILE A 37 -5.94 5.77 -1.83
N ILE A 38 -6.77 4.73 -1.97
CA ILE A 38 -6.74 3.78 -3.10
C ILE A 38 -6.98 4.51 -4.43
N GLU A 39 -7.99 5.38 -4.48
CA GLU A 39 -8.27 6.21 -5.67
C GLU A 39 -7.09 7.13 -6.04
N LEU A 40 -6.55 7.86 -5.06
CA LEU A 40 -5.42 8.76 -5.26
C LEU A 40 -4.18 8.00 -5.71
N ARG A 41 -3.96 6.79 -5.17
CA ARG A 41 -2.86 5.90 -5.54
C ARG A 41 -2.99 5.44 -7.00
N ALA A 42 -4.18 5.02 -7.41
CA ALA A 42 -4.46 4.64 -8.79
C ALA A 42 -4.28 5.81 -9.77
N ALA A 43 -4.59 7.03 -9.33
CA ALA A 43 -4.37 8.27 -10.09
C ALA A 43 -2.95 8.84 -9.96
N GLN A 44 -2.04 8.16 -9.24
CA GLN A 44 -0.65 8.60 -8.98
C GLN A 44 -0.53 9.99 -8.31
N ARG A 45 -1.53 10.40 -7.51
CA ARG A 45 -1.59 11.71 -6.83
C ARG A 45 -0.95 11.66 -5.44
N TYR A 46 0.35 11.35 -5.38
CA TYR A 46 1.07 11.08 -4.12
C TYR A 46 1.10 12.23 -3.13
N SER A 47 1.16 13.47 -3.61
CA SER A 47 1.13 14.65 -2.75
C SER A 47 -0.15 14.75 -1.95
N GLU A 48 -1.28 14.35 -2.52
CA GLU A 48 -2.59 14.39 -1.85
C GLU A 48 -2.79 13.22 -0.89
N ILE A 49 -2.14 12.08 -1.14
CA ILE A 49 -2.16 10.95 -0.20
C ILE A 49 -1.62 11.37 1.17
N GLN A 50 -0.62 12.27 1.21
CA GLN A 50 -0.02 12.77 2.46
C GLN A 50 -1.04 13.34 3.45
N GLU A 51 -2.13 13.96 2.95
CA GLU A 51 -3.18 14.52 3.81
C GLU A 51 -3.97 13.44 4.57
N HIS A 52 -3.92 12.20 4.09
CA HIS A 52 -4.60 11.04 4.63
C HIS A 52 -3.70 10.10 5.45
N ILE A 53 -2.40 10.38 5.53
CA ILE A 53 -1.42 9.64 6.35
C ILE A 53 -1.15 10.41 7.64
N VAL A 54 -0.83 9.71 8.73
CA VAL A 54 -0.34 10.35 9.96
C VAL A 54 0.86 11.29 9.65
N PRO A 55 0.89 12.53 10.18
CA PRO A 55 1.85 13.55 9.73
C PRO A 55 3.32 13.13 9.81
N GLU A 56 3.69 12.38 10.85
CA GLU A 56 5.05 11.89 11.05
C GLU A 56 5.55 10.92 9.96
N GLN A 57 4.64 10.30 9.20
CA GLN A 57 4.98 9.32 8.14
C GLN A 57 4.57 9.78 6.74
N ALA A 58 3.87 10.91 6.61
CA ALA A 58 3.25 11.33 5.36
C ALA A 58 4.24 11.50 4.21
N ALA A 59 5.36 12.21 4.45
CA ALA A 59 6.39 12.41 3.45
C ALA A 59 7.06 11.08 3.03
N TYR A 60 7.36 10.23 4.01
CA TYR A 60 7.97 8.91 3.76
C TYR A 60 7.08 8.04 2.87
N VAL A 61 5.78 7.97 3.18
CA VAL A 61 4.83 7.18 2.39
C VAL A 61 4.74 7.69 0.96
N ALA A 62 4.65 9.01 0.75
CA ALA A 62 4.62 9.55 -0.61
C ALA A 62 5.89 9.20 -1.41
N ASP A 63 7.07 9.39 -0.81
CA ASP A 63 8.36 9.03 -1.43
C ASP A 63 8.47 7.53 -1.72
N PHE A 64 7.96 6.69 -0.82
CA PHE A 64 7.92 5.26 -1.02
C PHE A 64 7.07 4.89 -2.23
N LEU A 65 5.87 5.46 -2.35
CA LEU A 65 4.95 5.16 -3.45
C LEU A 65 5.52 5.59 -4.81
N VAL A 66 6.21 6.73 -4.88
CA VAL A 66 6.91 7.18 -6.10
C VAL A 66 7.98 6.17 -6.54
N ARG A 67 8.78 5.67 -5.59
CA ARG A 67 9.86 4.71 -5.88
C ARG A 67 9.33 3.33 -6.24
N LEU A 68 8.27 2.90 -5.57
CA LEU A 68 7.54 1.68 -5.89
C LEU A 68 7.01 1.73 -7.34
N ASP A 69 6.41 2.83 -7.74
CA ASP A 69 5.92 2.99 -9.12
C ASP A 69 7.03 3.02 -10.14
N SER A 70 8.15 3.67 -9.83
CA SER A 70 9.33 3.67 -10.69
C SER A 70 9.86 2.24 -10.90
N PHE A 71 9.84 1.41 -9.84
CA PHE A 71 10.19 0.00 -9.93
C PHE A 71 9.20 -0.80 -10.79
N LEU A 72 7.89 -0.64 -10.56
CA LEU A 72 6.86 -1.33 -11.34
C LEU A 72 6.92 -0.97 -12.83
N LEU A 73 7.13 0.31 -13.14
CA LEU A 73 7.29 0.79 -14.51
C LEU A 73 8.57 0.21 -15.17
N ALA A 74 9.67 0.13 -14.43
CA ALA A 74 10.91 -0.49 -14.92
C ALA A 74 10.72 -1.99 -15.20
N ASN A 75 10.00 -2.70 -14.33
CA ASN A 75 9.65 -4.10 -14.53
C ASN A 75 8.80 -4.27 -15.79
N GLN A 76 7.75 -3.46 -15.95
CA GLN A 76 6.88 -3.49 -17.13
C GLN A 76 7.66 -3.18 -18.42
N ARG A 77 8.60 -2.24 -18.39
CA ARG A 77 9.47 -1.92 -19.53
C ARG A 77 10.34 -3.11 -19.92
N LEU A 78 11.01 -3.76 -18.96
CA LEU A 78 11.80 -4.96 -19.20
C LEU A 78 10.93 -6.07 -19.81
N LEU A 79 9.77 -6.35 -19.22
CA LEU A 79 8.85 -7.36 -19.74
C LEU A 79 8.38 -7.03 -21.15
N SER A 80 8.12 -5.76 -21.46
CA SER A 80 7.72 -5.32 -22.80
C SER A 80 8.87 -5.47 -23.80
N ALA A 81 10.11 -5.18 -23.40
CA ALA A 81 11.29 -5.39 -24.23
C ALA A 81 11.49 -6.86 -24.57
N ILE A 82 11.33 -7.76 -23.60
CA ILE A 82 11.44 -9.21 -23.81
C ILE A 82 10.29 -9.72 -24.68
N ARG A 83 9.04 -9.33 -24.40
CA ARG A 83 7.85 -9.81 -25.13
C ARG A 83 7.82 -9.43 -26.60
N ARG A 84 8.46 -8.33 -27.00
CA ARG A 84 8.53 -7.93 -28.41
C ARG A 84 9.27 -8.97 -29.26
N ASP A 85 10.31 -9.59 -28.70
CA ASP A 85 11.31 -10.31 -29.49
C ASP A 85 11.59 -11.76 -29.03
N VAL A 86 10.96 -12.22 -27.93
CA VAL A 86 11.24 -13.53 -27.31
C VAL A 86 9.95 -14.34 -27.09
N ALA A 87 10.03 -15.65 -27.32
CA ALA A 87 8.92 -16.61 -27.22
C ALA A 87 8.31 -16.72 -25.80
N ILE A 88 7.09 -17.27 -25.76
CA ILE A 88 6.23 -17.46 -24.58
C ILE A 88 6.98 -18.13 -23.41
N GLY A 89 6.82 -17.60 -22.19
CA GLY A 89 7.26 -18.23 -20.92
C GLY A 89 8.47 -17.59 -20.21
N ILE A 90 9.33 -16.86 -20.93
CA ILE A 90 10.44 -16.11 -20.29
C ILE A 90 9.95 -14.88 -19.49
N PRO A 91 8.95 -14.10 -19.96
CA PRO A 91 8.41 -12.99 -19.19
C PRO A 91 7.92 -13.39 -17.79
N ASP A 92 7.30 -14.56 -17.65
CA ASP A 92 6.73 -15.01 -16.37
C ASP A 92 7.82 -15.38 -15.34
N ARG A 93 8.99 -15.82 -15.80
CA ARG A 93 10.16 -16.08 -14.93
C ARG A 93 10.89 -14.81 -14.52
N VAL A 94 10.71 -13.72 -15.27
CA VAL A 94 11.38 -12.43 -15.05
C VAL A 94 10.52 -11.49 -14.22
N ASP A 95 9.20 -11.66 -14.23
CA ASP A 95 8.27 -10.77 -13.54
C ASP A 95 8.58 -10.65 -12.04
N GLN A 96 8.99 -9.46 -11.63
CA GLN A 96 9.26 -9.11 -10.23
C GLN A 96 8.04 -8.52 -9.51
N GLY A 97 6.84 -8.60 -10.11
CA GLY A 97 5.60 -8.07 -9.55
C GLY A 97 5.28 -8.62 -8.16
N TYR A 98 5.71 -9.86 -7.85
CA TYR A 98 5.52 -10.48 -6.53
C TYR A 98 6.22 -9.71 -5.39
N ILE A 99 7.25 -8.89 -5.68
CA ILE A 99 7.92 -8.04 -4.67
C ILE A 99 6.94 -7.00 -4.09
N THR A 100 5.83 -6.76 -4.78
CA THR A 100 4.76 -5.84 -4.35
C THR A 100 3.64 -6.54 -3.57
N ASP A 101 3.73 -7.84 -3.35
CA ASP A 101 2.81 -8.54 -2.45
C ASP A 101 3.05 -8.06 -1.02
N GLY A 102 1.97 -7.70 -0.32
CA GLY A 102 2.05 -7.17 1.06
C GLY A 102 2.15 -5.65 1.19
N LEU A 103 1.86 -4.89 0.13
CA LEU A 103 1.75 -3.42 0.21
C LEU A 103 0.53 -2.90 0.97
N GLY A 104 -0.30 -3.79 1.53
CA GLY A 104 -1.53 -3.42 2.23
C GLY A 104 -2.45 -2.58 1.36
N VAL A 105 -2.87 -1.43 1.89
CA VAL A 105 -3.78 -0.50 1.20
C VAL A 105 -3.21 0.13 -0.07
N PHE A 106 -1.90 -0.01 -0.31
CA PHE A 106 -1.24 0.48 -1.53
C PHE A 106 -1.10 -0.58 -2.62
N GLY A 107 -1.67 -1.77 -2.42
CA GLY A 107 -1.70 -2.82 -3.44
C GLY A 107 -2.50 -2.43 -4.69
N LEU A 108 -2.27 -3.16 -5.78
CA LEU A 108 -2.94 -2.90 -7.07
C LEU A 108 -4.45 -3.17 -7.04
N ARG A 109 -4.86 -4.18 -6.28
CA ARG A 109 -6.28 -4.51 -6.06
C ARG A 109 -6.53 -4.61 -4.57
N VAL A 110 -7.28 -3.67 -4.03
CA VAL A 110 -7.64 -3.64 -2.62
C VAL A 110 -9.16 -3.64 -2.50
N GLU A 111 -9.68 -4.64 -1.81
CA GLU A 111 -11.09 -4.74 -1.46
C GLU A 111 -11.23 -4.47 0.04
N LEU A 112 -11.93 -3.40 0.40
CA LEU A 112 -12.19 -3.05 1.79
C LEU A 112 -13.41 -3.83 2.29
N LEU A 113 -13.25 -4.55 3.39
CA LEU A 113 -14.27 -5.44 3.93
C LEU A 113 -15.10 -4.72 5.00
N ASP A 114 -14.52 -4.55 6.18
CA ASP A 114 -15.20 -4.03 7.37
C ASP A 114 -14.30 -3.04 8.12
N GLU A 115 -14.92 -2.16 8.90
CA GLU A 115 -14.24 -1.20 9.77
C GLU A 115 -14.66 -1.39 11.23
N TYR A 116 -13.69 -1.42 12.14
CA TYR A 116 -13.92 -1.40 13.58
C TYR A 116 -13.32 -0.12 14.15
N THR A 117 -14.07 0.59 14.98
CA THR A 117 -13.65 1.88 15.56
C THR A 117 -13.71 1.80 17.08
N GLU A 118 -12.62 2.20 17.73
CA GLU A 118 -12.49 2.27 19.19
C GLU A 118 -11.81 3.59 19.58
N GLY A 119 -12.64 4.57 19.99
CA GLY A 119 -12.17 5.90 20.35
C GLY A 119 -11.43 6.61 19.22
N GLU A 120 -10.14 6.90 19.43
CA GLU A 120 -9.25 7.58 18.48
C GLU A 120 -8.50 6.60 17.55
N GLN A 121 -8.82 5.32 17.62
CA GLN A 121 -8.24 4.28 16.77
C GLN A 121 -9.33 3.57 15.96
N ALA A 122 -8.97 3.10 14.79
CA ALA A 122 -9.81 2.22 14.00
C ALA A 122 -8.96 1.21 13.23
N THR A 123 -9.55 0.08 12.89
CA THR A 123 -8.97 -0.91 11.99
C THR A 123 -9.90 -1.10 10.81
N VAL A 124 -9.31 -1.32 9.64
CA VAL A 124 -10.07 -1.66 8.42
C VAL A 124 -9.49 -2.95 7.86
N SER A 125 -10.33 -3.98 7.75
CA SER A 125 -9.95 -5.25 7.14
C SER A 125 -10.04 -5.14 5.62
N MET A 126 -9.08 -5.75 4.92
CA MET A 126 -9.02 -5.70 3.45
C MET A 126 -8.46 -6.98 2.84
N LEU A 127 -8.89 -7.30 1.62
CA LEU A 127 -8.20 -8.27 0.77
C LEU A 127 -7.30 -7.50 -0.20
N VAL A 128 -6.04 -7.92 -0.28
CA VAL A 128 -5.08 -7.40 -1.25
C VAL A 128 -4.84 -8.48 -2.29
N ASN A 129 -5.09 -8.16 -3.56
CA ASN A 129 -5.00 -9.10 -4.68
C ASN A 129 -5.83 -10.39 -4.48
N GLY A 130 -6.93 -10.32 -3.72
CA GLY A 130 -7.78 -11.47 -3.38
C GLY A 130 -7.11 -12.49 -2.44
N GLN A 131 -5.98 -12.16 -1.83
CA GLN A 131 -5.25 -13.06 -0.95
C GLN A 131 -5.92 -13.15 0.43
N VAL A 132 -5.99 -14.39 0.95
CA VAL A 132 -6.41 -14.71 2.31
C VAL A 132 -5.19 -15.15 3.15
N PRO A 133 -5.15 -14.84 4.46
CA PRO A 133 -6.17 -14.13 5.25
C PRO A 133 -6.25 -12.62 4.94
N PRO A 134 -7.37 -11.95 5.28
CA PRO A 134 -7.48 -10.50 5.17
C PRO A 134 -6.36 -9.78 5.93
N GLN A 135 -5.86 -8.70 5.34
CA GLN A 135 -4.91 -7.78 5.97
C GLN A 135 -5.67 -6.70 6.75
N ILE A 136 -5.00 -6.08 7.71
CA ILE A 136 -5.58 -5.03 8.55
C ILE A 136 -4.78 -3.75 8.34
N ALA A 137 -5.46 -2.64 8.02
CA ALA A 137 -4.89 -1.31 8.13
C ALA A 137 -5.31 -0.65 9.43
N THR A 138 -4.34 -0.03 10.09
CA THR A 138 -4.56 0.73 11.31
C THR A 138 -4.80 2.20 10.96
N MET A 139 -5.78 2.80 11.62
CA MET A 139 -6.20 4.18 11.45
C MET A 139 -6.14 4.87 12.80
N ARG A 140 -5.69 6.13 12.79
CA ARG A 140 -5.64 6.98 13.98
C ARG A 140 -6.34 8.30 13.71
N ARG A 141 -7.14 8.77 14.66
CA ARG A 141 -7.74 10.09 14.60
C ARG A 141 -6.72 11.11 15.09
N VAL A 142 -6.43 12.09 14.23
CA VAL A 142 -5.45 13.16 14.47
C VAL A 142 -6.12 14.48 14.14
N ALA A 143 -6.21 15.38 15.13
CA ALA A 143 -6.92 16.66 14.99
C ALA A 143 -8.35 16.49 14.44
N GLY A 144 -9.08 15.49 14.95
CA GLY A 144 -10.46 15.19 14.57
C GLY A 144 -10.64 14.46 13.24
N ARG A 145 -9.57 14.20 12.48
CA ARG A 145 -9.61 13.51 11.17
C ARG A 145 -8.97 12.13 11.25
N TRP A 146 -9.59 11.15 10.62
CA TRP A 146 -8.99 9.82 10.45
C TRP A 146 -7.82 9.88 9.47
N ARG A 147 -6.72 9.21 9.84
CA ARG A 147 -5.51 9.08 9.03
C ARG A 147 -4.99 7.65 9.12
N LEU A 148 -4.45 7.15 8.01
CA LEU A 148 -3.76 5.86 7.97
C LEU A 148 -2.48 5.96 8.81
N ASP A 149 -2.35 5.02 9.74
CA ASP A 149 -1.11 4.73 10.43
C ASP A 149 -0.49 3.48 9.78
N PRO A 150 0.55 3.63 8.94
CA PRO A 150 1.21 2.50 8.29
C PRO A 150 2.05 1.67 9.26
N GLY A 151 2.08 2.02 10.55
CA GLY A 151 2.85 1.35 11.59
C GLY A 151 4.33 1.74 11.57
N PRO A 152 5.15 1.14 12.46
CA PRO A 152 6.58 1.35 12.46
C PRO A 152 7.20 0.65 11.24
N GLY A 153 7.50 1.41 10.19
CA GLY A 153 8.02 0.85 8.93
C GLY A 153 8.88 1.81 8.10
N ALA A 154 9.09 3.04 8.56
CA ALA A 154 9.88 4.02 7.85
C ALA A 154 11.37 3.67 7.88
N SER A 155 11.83 2.92 6.86
CA SER A 155 13.25 2.59 6.68
C SER A 155 13.82 3.30 5.45
N PRO A 156 14.91 4.09 5.61
CA PRO A 156 15.66 4.62 4.47
C PRO A 156 16.21 3.53 3.55
N HIS A 157 16.45 2.32 4.09
CA HIS A 157 16.90 1.18 3.30
C HIS A 157 15.83 0.71 2.32
N LEU A 158 14.55 0.74 2.72
CA LEU A 158 13.45 0.34 1.84
C LEU A 158 13.34 1.27 0.62
N LEU A 159 13.40 2.59 0.86
CA LEU A 159 13.39 3.58 -0.22
C LEU A 159 14.55 3.38 -1.20
N ARG A 160 15.77 3.24 -0.67
CA ARG A 160 16.97 2.99 -1.48
C ARG A 160 16.91 1.64 -2.21
N ALA A 161 16.27 0.65 -1.62
CA ALA A 161 16.11 -0.66 -2.24
C ALA A 161 15.28 -0.58 -3.51
N PHE A 162 14.08 0.02 -3.46
CA PHE A 162 13.23 0.18 -4.64
C PHE A 162 13.89 1.03 -5.72
N GLU A 163 14.64 2.06 -5.33
CA GLU A 163 15.43 2.86 -6.26
C GLU A 163 16.56 2.07 -6.93
N ALA A 164 17.24 1.17 -6.20
CA ALA A 164 18.26 0.28 -6.76
C ALA A 164 17.65 -0.79 -7.67
N LEU A 165 16.52 -1.38 -7.29
CA LEU A 165 15.79 -2.36 -8.11
C LEU A 165 15.32 -1.72 -9.43
N ALA A 166 14.70 -0.53 -9.36
CA ALA A 166 14.23 0.19 -10.55
C ALA A 166 15.38 0.50 -11.52
N ARG A 167 16.57 0.88 -11.00
CA ARG A 167 17.76 1.11 -11.82
C ARG A 167 18.24 -0.19 -12.47
N GLY A 168 18.40 -1.26 -11.71
CA GLY A 168 18.83 -2.56 -12.23
C GLY A 168 17.91 -3.08 -13.36
N LEU A 169 16.59 -2.95 -13.18
CA LEU A 169 15.62 -3.33 -14.21
C LEU A 169 15.73 -2.48 -15.47
N ASN A 170 15.92 -1.16 -15.33
CA ASN A 170 16.11 -0.26 -16.47
C ASN A 170 17.40 -0.55 -17.24
N ASP A 171 18.49 -0.86 -16.54
CA ASP A 171 19.77 -1.20 -17.16
C ASP A 171 19.64 -2.48 -18.00
N VAL A 172 19.01 -3.52 -17.44
CA VAL A 172 18.76 -4.77 -18.17
C VAL A 172 17.80 -4.54 -19.34
N ALA A 173 16.73 -3.75 -19.15
CA ALA A 173 15.81 -3.41 -20.23
C ALA A 173 16.53 -2.69 -21.39
N ALA A 174 17.39 -1.72 -21.07
CA ALA A 174 18.18 -1.01 -22.06
C ALA A 174 19.15 -1.95 -22.80
N ASP A 175 19.72 -2.93 -22.11
CA ASP A 175 20.60 -3.93 -22.74
C ASP A 175 19.86 -4.84 -23.73
N VAL A 176 18.62 -5.21 -23.42
CA VAL A 176 17.75 -5.95 -24.34
C VAL A 176 17.38 -5.06 -25.53
N GLU A 177 16.88 -3.85 -25.28
CA GLU A 177 16.43 -2.90 -26.32
C GLU A 177 17.55 -2.49 -27.29
N GLN A 178 18.78 -2.42 -26.81
CA GLN A 178 19.96 -2.07 -27.61
C GLN A 178 20.62 -3.29 -28.26
N GLY A 179 20.07 -4.50 -28.10
CA GLY A 179 20.60 -5.73 -28.66
C GLY A 179 21.93 -6.20 -28.04
N ARG A 180 22.36 -5.61 -26.92
CA ARG A 180 23.52 -6.10 -26.14
C ARG A 180 23.25 -7.48 -25.56
N ILE A 181 21.98 -7.80 -25.34
CA ILE A 181 21.49 -9.15 -25.09
C ILE A 181 20.68 -9.55 -26.33
N SER A 182 21.28 -10.40 -27.18
CA SER A 182 20.63 -10.87 -28.41
C SER A 182 19.39 -11.69 -28.07
N THR A 183 18.27 -11.35 -28.70
CA THR A 183 16.99 -12.02 -28.54
C THR A 183 17.03 -13.47 -29.04
N ALA A 184 17.84 -13.75 -30.06
CA ALA A 184 18.13 -15.11 -30.51
C ALA A 184 18.88 -15.93 -29.44
N ASP A 185 19.77 -15.29 -28.68
CA ASP A 185 20.48 -15.94 -27.58
C ASP A 185 19.58 -16.15 -26.37
N LEU A 186 18.62 -15.24 -26.12
CA LEU A 186 17.60 -15.40 -25.07
C LEU A 186 16.71 -16.62 -25.30
N VAL A 187 16.29 -16.86 -26.55
CA VAL A 187 15.50 -18.05 -26.91
C VAL A 187 16.30 -19.34 -26.68
N ARG A 188 17.60 -19.32 -27.00
CA ARG A 188 18.48 -20.49 -26.87
C ARG A 188 18.93 -20.73 -25.43
N ASN A 189 19.12 -19.67 -24.65
CA ASN A 189 19.66 -19.72 -23.31
C ASN A 189 19.13 -18.57 -22.43
N PRO A 190 17.93 -18.71 -21.85
CA PRO A 190 17.33 -17.68 -21.00
C PRO A 190 18.15 -17.40 -19.72
N GLU A 191 19.03 -18.31 -19.30
CA GLU A 191 19.86 -18.16 -18.10
C GLU A 191 20.87 -17.00 -18.21
N VAL A 192 21.19 -16.54 -19.42
CA VAL A 192 22.01 -15.33 -19.62
C VAL A 192 21.27 -14.09 -19.08
N LEU A 193 19.97 -13.98 -19.37
CA LEU A 193 19.14 -12.89 -18.86
C LEU A 193 18.98 -12.99 -17.34
N LEU A 194 18.66 -14.17 -16.84
CA LEU A 194 18.40 -14.39 -15.42
C LEU A 194 19.64 -14.06 -14.57
N ARG A 195 20.84 -14.52 -14.96
CA ARG A 195 22.07 -14.15 -14.23
C ARG A 195 22.35 -12.66 -14.23
N LYS A 196 22.07 -11.99 -15.35
CA LYS A 196 22.29 -10.55 -15.47
C LYS A 196 21.27 -9.76 -14.65
N LEU A 197 20.02 -10.23 -14.63
CA LEU A 197 18.97 -9.72 -13.77
C LEU A 197 19.34 -9.90 -12.30
N ASP A 198 19.74 -11.10 -11.87
CA ASP A 198 20.19 -11.38 -10.51
C ASP A 198 21.31 -10.42 -10.08
N HIS A 199 22.33 -10.26 -10.94
CA HIS A 199 23.42 -9.34 -10.68
C HIS A 199 22.95 -7.87 -10.54
N ALA A 200 22.06 -7.43 -11.43
CA ALA A 200 21.54 -6.07 -11.44
C ALA A 200 20.61 -5.77 -10.25
N LEU A 201 19.84 -6.76 -9.78
CA LEU A 201 18.91 -6.61 -8.66
C LEU A 201 19.57 -6.78 -7.29
N GLN A 202 20.72 -7.45 -7.23
CA GLN A 202 21.39 -7.78 -5.96
C GLN A 202 21.61 -6.59 -5.01
N PRO A 203 21.99 -5.38 -5.46
CA PRO A 203 22.09 -4.22 -4.58
C PRO A 203 20.77 -3.87 -3.89
N GLY A 204 19.66 -3.95 -4.63
CA GLY A 204 18.31 -3.70 -4.12
C GLY A 204 17.85 -4.78 -3.15
N ILE A 205 18.05 -6.05 -3.50
CA ILE A 205 17.72 -7.21 -2.63
C ILE A 205 18.47 -7.12 -1.30
N ALA A 206 19.76 -6.78 -1.32
CA ALA A 206 20.55 -6.60 -0.10
C ALA A 206 20.00 -5.47 0.80
N LEU A 207 19.46 -4.41 0.21
CA LEU A 207 18.83 -3.32 0.96
C LEU A 207 17.44 -3.71 1.50
N LEU A 208 16.65 -4.50 0.77
CA LEU A 208 15.39 -5.07 1.28
C LEU A 208 15.64 -5.95 2.52
N ALA A 209 16.68 -6.78 2.48
CA ALA A 209 17.05 -7.62 3.62
C ALA A 209 17.40 -6.77 4.86
N LYS A 210 18.13 -5.66 4.68
CA LYS A 210 18.43 -4.70 5.75
C LYS A 210 17.18 -4.00 6.27
N ALA A 211 16.27 -3.59 5.38
CA ALA A 211 15.02 -2.97 5.76
C ALA A 211 14.15 -3.92 6.60
N ARG A 212 14.09 -5.21 6.22
CA ARG A 212 13.36 -6.25 6.96
C ARG A 212 13.99 -6.51 8.33
N ALA A 213 15.32 -6.59 8.42
CA ALA A 213 16.01 -6.75 9.68
C ALA A 213 15.75 -5.59 10.65
N ALA A 214 15.67 -4.36 10.14
CA ALA A 214 15.35 -3.17 10.94
C ALA A 214 13.88 -3.08 11.39
N ALA A 215 12.97 -3.81 10.74
CA ALA A 215 11.54 -3.83 11.06
C ALA A 215 11.15 -4.92 12.07
N LEU A 216 12.02 -5.90 12.31
CA LEU A 216 11.83 -6.90 13.37
C LEU A 216 12.25 -6.29 14.71
N PRO A 217 11.38 -6.25 15.74
CA PRO A 217 11.81 -5.88 17.07
C PRO A 217 12.86 -6.88 17.54
N GLU A 218 13.96 -6.41 18.13
CA GLU A 218 14.85 -7.28 18.89
C GLU A 218 13.99 -7.98 19.95
N GLN A 219 13.76 -9.28 19.76
CA GLN A 219 13.12 -10.08 20.80
C GLN A 219 14.11 -10.15 21.97
N PRO A 220 13.70 -9.81 23.19
CA PRO A 220 14.53 -9.92 24.37
C PRO A 220 14.89 -11.39 24.69
#